data_AF-A0A7W7ZE01-F1
#
_entry.id   AF-A0A7W7ZE01-F1
#
_cell.length_a   1.000
_cell.length_b   1.000
_cell.length_c   1.000
_cell.angle_alpha   90.00
_cell.angle_beta   90.00
_cell.angle_gamma   90.00
#
_symmetry.space_group_name_H-M   'P 1'
#
loop_
_entity.id
_entity.type
_entity.pdbx_description
1 polymer ?
#
loop_
_entity_poly.entity_id
_entity_poly.type
_entity_poly.pdbx_seq_one_letter_code
_entity_poly.pdbx_strand_id
1 'polypeptide(L)' 'MDGVVARVSDEIRADGGLGEILFSQTGARRSAAARSETGEAIERGAEVVVLGYAKGVATVSRLDDV' A
#
# COMPACT_ATOMS: atom_id res chain seq x y z
N MET A 1 -0.56 3.02 -10.89
CA MET A 1 -0.84 3.87 -9.71
C MET A 1 0.50 4.21 -9.04
N ASP A 2 1.56 4.26 -9.84
CA ASP A 2 2.90 3.98 -9.34
C ASP A 2 3.53 5.29 -8.89
N GLY A 3 4.32 5.25 -7.82
CA GLY A 3 4.84 6.43 -7.13
C GLY A 3 3.82 7.14 -6.24
N VAL A 4 2.58 6.63 -6.11
CA VAL A 4 1.61 7.20 -5.16
C VAL A 4 2.04 6.88 -3.74
N VAL A 5 2.20 7.91 -2.91
CA VAL A 5 2.36 7.78 -1.46
C VAL A 5 0.98 7.57 -0.83
N ALA A 6 0.90 6.59 0.05
CA ALA A 6 -0.33 6.18 0.71
C ALA A 6 -0.05 5.85 2.18
N ARG A 7 -1.13 5.70 2.96
CA ARG A 7 -1.06 5.28 4.36
C ARG A 7 -1.84 3.99 4.55
N VAL A 8 -1.26 3.01 5.25
CA VAL A 8 -1.93 1.75 5.56
C VAL A 8 -3.12 2.00 6.51
N SER A 9 -4.32 1.58 6.12
CA SER A 9 -5.57 1.72 6.89
C SER A 9 -6.06 0.42 7.51
N ASP A 10 -5.82 -0.70 6.83
CA ASP A 10 -5.89 -2.07 7.38
C ASP A 10 -4.52 -2.73 7.20
N GLU A 11 -4.03 -3.42 8.22
CA GLU A 11 -2.71 -4.02 8.25
C GLU A 11 -2.46 -4.88 7.01
N ILE A 12 -1.31 -4.68 6.37
CA ILE A 12 -0.84 -5.58 5.31
C ILE A 12 -0.23 -6.78 6.00
N ARG A 13 -0.87 -7.93 5.84
CA ARG A 13 -0.50 -9.18 6.51
C ARG A 13 0.72 -9.83 5.84
N ALA A 14 1.53 -10.54 6.62
CA ALA A 14 2.69 -11.27 6.13
C ALA A 14 2.31 -12.40 5.15
N ASP A 15 3.32 -13.06 4.57
CA ASP A 15 3.20 -14.20 3.64
C ASP A 15 2.36 -13.87 2.40
N GLY A 16 2.46 -12.61 1.94
CA GLY A 16 1.72 -12.11 0.79
C GLY A 16 0.24 -11.84 1.08
N GLY A 17 -0.16 -11.77 2.35
CA GLY A 17 -1.48 -11.30 2.74
C GLY A 17 -1.79 -9.89 2.22
N LEU A 18 -3.08 -9.59 2.12
CA LEU A 18 -3.54 -8.25 1.72
C LEU A 18 -3.84 -7.42 2.97
N GLY A 19 -3.69 -6.10 2.80
CA GLY A 19 -4.24 -5.07 3.66
C GLY A 19 -4.95 -4.01 2.83
N GLU A 20 -5.14 -2.82 3.40
CA GLU A 20 -5.75 -1.67 2.73
C GLU A 20 -4.84 -0.44 2.88
N ILE A 21 -4.75 0.35 1.81
CA ILE A 21 -4.13 1.67 1.83
C ILE A 21 -5.15 2.76 1.52
N LEU A 22 -4.94 3.95 2.10
CA LEU A 22 -5.62 5.19 1.77
C LEU A 22 -4.66 6.17 1.10
N PHE A 23 -5.13 6.82 0.04
CA PHE A 23 -4.36 7.82 -0.69
C PHE A 23 -5.27 8.93 -1.22
N SER A 24 -4.66 10.05 -1.60
CA SER A 24 -5.34 11.13 -2.30
C SER A 24 -5.02 11.06 -3.79
N GLN A 25 -6.05 11.12 -4.63
CA GLN A 25 -5.88 11.25 -6.08
C GLN A 25 -6.94 12.20 -6.61
N THR A 26 -6.50 13.18 -7.41
CA THR A 26 -7.39 14.20 -8.01
C THR A 26 -8.29 14.88 -6.96
N GLY A 27 -7.75 15.16 -5.77
CA GLY A 27 -8.49 15.83 -4.68
C GLY A 27 -9.49 14.95 -3.92
N ALA A 28 -9.59 13.65 -4.24
CA ALA A 28 -10.48 12.72 -3.56
C ALA A 28 -9.68 11.69 -2.76
N ARG A 29 -10.18 11.34 -1.57
CA ARG A 29 -9.67 10.20 -0.79
C ARG A 29 -10.12 8.90 -1.46
N ARG A 30 -9.18 8.01 -1.73
CA ARG A 30 -9.37 6.69 -2.34
C ARG A 30 -8.80 5.63 -1.40
N SER A 31 -9.26 4.38 -1.57
CA SER A 31 -8.65 3.20 -0.95
C SER A 31 -8.37 2.14 -2.01
N ALA A 32 -7.42 1.26 -1.72
CA ALA A 32 -7.13 0.07 -2.53
C ALA A 32 -6.61 -1.07 -1.65
N ALA A 33 -6.83 -2.31 -2.10
CA ALA A 33 -6.14 -3.46 -1.53
C ALA A 33 -4.65 -3.33 -1.82
N ALA A 34 -3.82 -3.69 -0.85
CA ALA A 34 -2.37 -3.60 -0.96
C ALA A 34 -1.68 -4.84 -0.42
N ARG A 35 -0.49 -5.13 -0.95
CA ARG A 35 0.41 -6.16 -0.45
C ARG A 35 1.84 -5.64 -0.41
N SER A 36 2.62 -6.14 0.53
CA SER A 36 4.04 -5.83 0.61
C SER A 36 4.79 -6.44 -0.58
N GLU A 37 5.75 -5.69 -1.13
CA GLU A 37 6.71 -6.19 -2.11
C GLU A 37 7.57 -7.33 -1.54
N THR A 38 7.98 -7.21 -0.27
CA THR A 38 8.84 -8.19 0.41
C THR A 38 8.06 -9.37 0.99
N GLY A 39 6.73 -9.26 1.06
CA GLY A 39 5.87 -10.23 1.72
C GLY A 39 5.84 -10.09 3.25
N GLU A 40 6.55 -9.12 3.81
CA GLU A 40 6.53 -8.80 5.24
C GLU A 40 5.26 -8.04 5.64
N ALA A 41 4.90 -8.11 6.92
CA ALA A 41 3.79 -7.33 7.45
C ALA A 41 4.12 -5.83 7.48
N ILE A 42 3.11 -5.00 7.18
CA ILE A 42 3.20 -3.55 7.33
C ILE A 42 2.03 -3.08 8.19
N GLU A 43 2.36 -2.50 9.34
CA GLU A 43 1.39 -2.07 10.34
C GLU A 43 0.47 -0.96 9.84
N ARG A 44 -0.74 -0.94 10.40
CA ARG A 44 -1.67 0.16 10.20
C ARG A 44 -1.02 1.48 10.60
N GLY A 45 -1.16 2.47 9.73
CA GLY A 45 -0.67 3.82 9.93
C GLY A 45 0.71 4.09 9.31
N ALA A 46 1.43 3.06 8.86
CA ALA A 46 2.67 3.23 8.11
C ALA A 46 2.45 3.96 6.79
N GLU A 47 3.45 4.75 6.38
CA GLU A 47 3.50 5.35 5.05
C GLU A 47 4.21 4.41 4.08
N VAL A 48 3.61 4.28 2.90
CA VAL A 48 4.07 3.37 1.86
C VAL A 48 4.03 4.07 0.50
N VAL A 49 4.84 3.58 -0.43
CA VAL A 49 4.78 3.97 -1.84
C VAL A 49 4.31 2.81 -2.70
N VAL A 50 3.43 3.10 -3.64
CA VAL A 50 2.96 2.12 -4.62
C VAL A 50 4.03 1.91 -5.70
N LEU A 51 4.55 0.70 -5.80
CA LEU A 51 5.54 0.30 -6.80
C LEU A 51 4.90 -0.29 -8.06
N GLY A 52 3.65 -0.77 -7.94
CA GLY A 52 2.88 -1.27 -9.06
C GLY A 52 1.42 -1.52 -8.68
N TYR A 53 0.58 -1.69 -9.70
CA TYR A 53 -0.83 -1.99 -9.50
C TYR A 53 -1.33 -2.99 -10.53
N ALA A 54 -1.77 -4.15 -10.05
CA ALA A 54 -2.25 -5.23 -10.91
C ALA A 54 -3.48 -5.91 -10.30
N LYS A 55 -4.48 -6.20 -11.14
CA LYS A 55 -5.69 -6.95 -10.74
C LYS A 55 -6.41 -6.38 -9.49
N GLY A 56 -6.37 -5.06 -9.31
CA GLY A 56 -7.01 -4.41 -8.16
C GLY A 56 -6.16 -4.35 -6.89
N VAL A 57 -4.91 -4.82 -6.92
CA VAL A 57 -4.00 -4.86 -5.77
C VAL A 57 -2.77 -4.00 -6.05
N ALA A 58 -2.45 -3.10 -5.13
CA ALA A 58 -1.21 -2.35 -5.11
C ALA A 58 -0.08 -3.20 -4.50
N THR A 59 1.05 -3.29 -5.19
CA THR A 59 2.30 -3.73 -4.56
C THR A 59 2.98 -2.50 -3.97
N VAL A 60 3.31 -2.56 -2.68
CA VAL A 60 3.84 -1.41 -1.94
C VAL A 60 5.11 -1.77 -1.16
N SER A 61 5.95 -0.76 -0.92
CA SER A 61 7.05 -0.81 0.05
C SER A 61 6.90 0.31 1.06
N ARG A 62 7.53 0.21 2.24
CA ARG A 62 7.56 1.33 3.20
C ARG A 62 8.26 2.51 2.53
N LEU A 63 7.76 3.73 2.79
CA LEU A 63 8.31 4.91 2.15
C LEU A 63 9.80 5.13 2.49
N ASP A 64 10.21 4.76 3.70
CA ASP A 64 11.59 4.92 4.17
C ASP A 64 12.60 3.94 3.53
N ASP A 65 12.11 2.90 2.83
CA ASP A 65 12.94 1.86 2.21
C ASP A 65 13.29 2.17 0.74
N VAL A 66 12.81 3.29 0.18
CA VAL A 66 12.91 3.65 -1.26
C VAL A 66 13.88 4.79 -1.52
#